data_AF-R9IQE8-F1
#
_entry.id   AF-R9IQE8-F1
#
_cell.length_a   1.000
_cell.length_b   1.000
_cell.length_c   1.000
_cell.angle_alpha   90.00
_cell.angle_beta   90.00
_cell.angle_gamma   90.00
#
_symmetry.space_group_name_H-M   'P 1'
#
loop_
_entity.id
_entity.type
_entity.pdbx_description
1 polymer ?
#
loop_
_entity_poly.entity_id
_entity_poly.type
_entity_poly.pdbx_seq_one_letter_code
_entity_poly.pdbx_strand_id
1 'polypeptide(L)'
;MFDKFCDYMYYLLTSPFKRVKKSINQWYILFRVLGRRFDDALESLYNAEEQTMLATCEPEMLPVHAEDRKMARYPGEEDENFRARIANYPEVLRLGGTDAGIIIAVKTLGFDDVRNCAKINLHFHPLTITFWV
;
A
#
# COMPACT_ATOMS: atom_id res chain seq x y z
N MET A 1 12.46 10.47 25.01
CA MET A 1 11.13 10.34 24.39
C MET A 1 10.19 9.81 25.47
N PHE A 2 8.92 10.22 25.53
CA PHE A 2 7.96 9.63 26.47
C PHE A 2 7.32 8.41 25.83
N ASP A 3 7.24 7.29 26.55
CA ASP A 3 6.67 6.04 26.01
C ASP A 3 5.13 6.00 26.11
N LYS A 4 4.53 6.83 26.96
CA LYS A 4 3.07 6.89 27.17
C LYS A 4 2.57 8.33 27.18
N PHE A 5 1.40 8.55 26.59
CA PHE A 5 0.74 9.86 26.60
C PHE A 5 0.47 10.37 28.02
N CYS A 6 0.16 9.48 28.96
CA CYS A 6 -0.06 9.86 30.36
C CYS A 6 1.14 10.60 30.97
N ASP A 7 2.37 10.14 30.69
CA ASP A 7 3.58 10.74 31.23
C ASP A 7 3.90 12.07 30.56
N TYR A 8 3.66 12.14 29.26
CA TYR A 8 3.76 13.38 28.49
C TYR A 8 2.79 14.45 28.99
N MET A 9 1.50 14.12 29.15
CA MET A 9 0.48 15.04 29.66
C MET A 9 0.78 15.52 31.08
N TYR A 10 1.25 14.62 31.95
CA TYR A 10 1.68 15.02 33.29
C TYR A 10 2.91 15.94 33.25
N TYR A 11 3.85 15.70 32.34
CA TYR A 11 4.99 16.57 32.12
C TYR A 11 4.59 17.97 31.63
N LEU A 12 3.51 18.12 30.87
CA LEU A 12 3.04 19.44 30.40
C LEU A 12 2.45 20.32 31.50
N LEU A 13 2.08 19.76 32.66
CA LEU A 13 1.51 20.55 33.74
C LEU A 13 2.50 21.57 34.33
N THR A 14 1.99 22.72 34.77
CA THR A 14 2.79 23.70 35.51
C THR A 14 3.16 23.18 36.90
N SER A 15 4.26 23.72 37.46
CA SER A 15 4.81 23.33 38.76
C SER A 15 3.81 23.21 39.93
N PRO A 16 2.80 24.09 40.13
CA PRO A 16 1.85 23.95 41.24
C PRO A 16 1.08 22.63 41.22
N PHE A 17 0.80 22.07 40.04
CA PHE A 17 0.04 20.82 39.89
C PHE A 17 0.91 19.56 40.07
N LYS A 18 2.22 19.71 40.25
CA LYS A 18 3.19 18.60 40.41
C LYS A 18 3.77 18.50 41.83
N ARG A 19 3.34 19.35 42.76
CA ARG A 19 3.92 19.46 44.11
C ARG A 19 3.75 18.21 44.97
N VAL A 20 2.73 17.40 44.68
CA VAL A 20 2.45 16.15 45.39
C VAL A 20 3.05 14.95 44.65
N LYS A 21 3.32 13.87 45.38
CA LYS A 21 3.81 12.62 44.79
C LYS A 21 2.84 12.13 43.70
N LYS A 22 3.41 11.74 42.56
CA LYS A 22 2.70 11.30 41.36
C LYS A 22 1.63 10.23 41.62
N SER A 23 1.86 9.32 42.57
CA SER A 23 0.95 8.22 42.92
C SER A 23 -0.36 8.67 43.60
N ILE A 24 -0.37 9.83 44.26
CA ILE A 24 -1.58 10.40 44.92
C ILE A 24 -2.15 11.59 44.14
N ASN A 25 -1.50 11.99 43.05
CA ASN A 25 -1.87 13.16 42.28
C ASN A 25 -3.13 12.85 41.44
N GLN A 26 -4.23 13.56 41.71
CA GLN A 26 -5.49 13.38 41.00
C GLN A 26 -5.38 13.69 39.50
N TRP A 27 -4.56 14.67 39.12
CA TRP A 27 -4.28 14.93 37.71
C TRP A 27 -3.58 13.76 37.03
N TYR A 28 -2.64 13.11 37.73
CA TYR A 28 -1.99 11.92 37.20
C TYR A 28 -2.95 10.72 37.10
N ILE A 29 -3.89 10.57 38.04
CA ILE A 29 -4.96 9.56 37.94
C ILE A 29 -5.82 9.80 36.70
N LEU A 30 -6.24 11.05 36.47
CA LEU A 30 -7.00 11.44 35.28
C LEU A 30 -6.22 11.14 33.98
N PHE A 31 -4.95 11.54 33.92
CA PHE A 31 -4.11 11.30 32.74
C PHE A 31 -3.81 9.83 32.48
N ARG A 32 -3.89 8.94 33.47
CA ARG A 32 -3.80 7.49 33.20
C ARG A 32 -4.99 6.99 32.39
N VAL A 33 -6.18 7.51 32.66
CA VAL A 33 -7.39 7.15 31.90
C VAL A 33 -7.36 7.80 30.52
N LEU A 34 -7.08 9.10 30.46
CA LEU A 34 -7.04 9.84 29.19
C LEU A 34 -5.88 9.36 28.31
N GLY A 35 -4.68 9.28 28.87
CA GLY A 35 -3.46 8.89 28.16
C GLY A 35 -3.61 7.56 27.45
N ARG A 36 -4.22 6.55 28.10
CA ARG A 36 -4.52 5.27 27.46
C ARG A 36 -5.38 5.42 26.20
N ARG A 37 -6.42 6.27 26.25
CA ARG A 37 -7.27 6.50 25.07
C ARG A 37 -6.53 7.20 23.94
N PHE A 38 -5.57 8.06 24.25
CA PHE A 38 -4.71 8.69 23.25
C PHE A 38 -3.67 7.72 22.69
N ASP A 39 -3.10 6.84 23.52
CA ASP A 39 -2.21 5.76 23.08
C ASP A 39 -2.97 4.86 22.08
N ASP A 40 -4.17 4.38 22.45
CA ASP A 40 -5.02 3.53 21.60
C ASP A 40 -5.41 4.22 20.27
N ALA A 41 -5.73 5.52 20.32
CA ALA A 41 -6.09 6.31 19.14
C ALA A 41 -4.89 6.53 18.21
N LEU A 42 -3.70 6.74 18.76
CA LEU A 42 -2.48 6.90 17.97
C LEU A 42 -2.08 5.58 17.31
N GLU A 43 -2.18 4.46 18.03
CA GLU A 43 -1.97 3.11 17.45
C GLU A 43 -2.94 2.86 16.29
N SER A 44 -4.22 3.21 16.47
CA SER A 44 -5.22 3.10 15.40
C SER A 44 -4.88 3.95 14.18
N LEU A 45 -4.29 5.14 14.39
CA LEU A 45 -3.85 6.01 13.31
C LEU A 45 -2.66 5.40 12.55
N TYR A 46 -1.65 4.88 13.26
CA TYR A 46 -0.51 4.21 12.62
C TYR A 46 -0.96 2.98 11.82
N ASN A 47 -1.87 2.17 12.37
CA ASN A 47 -2.45 1.05 11.65
C ASN A 47 -3.16 1.55 10.37
N ALA A 48 -3.94 2.62 10.46
CA ALA A 48 -4.57 3.21 9.28
C ALA A 48 -3.53 3.70 8.25
N GLU A 49 -2.44 4.33 8.68
CA GLU A 49 -1.34 4.74 7.80
C GLU A 49 -0.74 3.52 7.08
N GLU A 50 -0.45 2.43 7.79
CA GLU A 50 0.07 1.20 7.20
C GLU A 50 -0.89 0.62 6.15
N GLN A 51 -2.20 0.63 6.43
CA GLN A 51 -3.23 0.14 5.51
C GLN A 51 -3.42 1.03 4.28
N THR A 52 -3.16 2.34 4.40
CA THR A 52 -3.24 3.27 3.25
C THR A 52 -2.07 3.14 2.29
N MET A 53 -0.96 2.53 2.71
CA MET A 53 0.21 2.35 1.86
C MET A 53 0.22 0.97 1.20
N LEU A 54 0.21 0.95 -0.15
CA LEU A 54 0.23 -0.30 -0.93
C LEU A 54 1.43 -1.20 -0.63
N ALA A 55 2.54 -0.68 -0.11
CA ALA A 55 3.71 -1.48 0.24
C ALA A 55 3.54 -2.27 1.54
N THR A 56 2.77 -1.75 2.50
CA THR A 56 2.69 -2.25 3.88
C THR A 56 1.31 -2.76 4.27
N CYS A 57 0.26 -2.44 3.50
CA CYS A 57 -1.10 -2.82 3.84
C CYS A 57 -1.29 -4.33 3.89
N GLU A 58 -2.28 -4.78 4.66
CA GLU A 58 -2.66 -6.18 4.72
C GLU A 58 -3.30 -6.66 3.40
N PRO A 59 -3.22 -7.96 3.07
CA PRO A 59 -3.77 -8.53 1.84
C PRO A 59 -5.25 -8.22 1.60
N GLU A 60 -6.02 -8.07 2.67
CA GLU A 60 -7.45 -7.75 2.68
C GLU A 60 -7.73 -6.34 2.14
N MET A 61 -6.77 -5.43 2.25
CA MET A 61 -6.88 -4.05 1.75
C MET A 61 -6.44 -3.90 0.29
N LEU A 62 -5.76 -4.90 -0.28
CA LEU A 62 -5.32 -4.86 -1.69
C LEU A 62 -6.46 -4.65 -2.69
N PRO A 63 -7.64 -5.28 -2.56
CA PRO A 63 -8.77 -5.03 -3.45
C PRO A 63 -9.24 -3.57 -3.45
N VAL A 64 -9.19 -2.89 -2.30
CA VAL A 64 -9.55 -1.47 -2.19
C VAL A 64 -8.58 -0.61 -3.01
N HIS A 65 -7.27 -0.87 -2.91
CA HIS A 65 -6.25 -0.19 -3.72
C HIS A 65 -6.35 -0.51 -5.21
N ALA A 66 -6.86 -1.69 -5.56
CA ALA A 66 -7.04 -2.14 -6.93
C ALA A 66 -8.30 -1.58 -7.61
N GLU A 67 -9.32 -1.21 -6.82
CA GLU A 67 -10.60 -0.70 -7.31
C GLU A 67 -10.44 0.58 -8.15
N ASP A 68 -9.61 1.52 -7.70
CA ASP A 68 -9.28 2.75 -8.44
C ASP A 68 -8.71 2.47 -9.86
N ARG A 69 -8.06 1.31 -10.02
CA ARG A 69 -7.44 0.86 -11.26
C ARG A 69 -8.34 -0.11 -12.05
N LYS A 70 -9.52 -0.43 -11.53
CA LYS A 70 -10.45 -1.44 -12.07
C LYS A 70 -9.80 -2.81 -12.23
N MET A 71 -8.91 -3.17 -11.30
CA MET A 71 -8.21 -4.44 -11.30
C MET A 71 -8.87 -5.42 -10.33
N ALA A 72 -9.00 -6.67 -10.73
CA ALA A 72 -9.41 -7.77 -9.86
C ALA A 72 -8.25 -8.75 -9.66
N ARG A 73 -8.29 -9.44 -8.51
CA ARG A 73 -7.38 -10.54 -8.22
C ARG A 73 -7.74 -11.75 -9.08
N TYR A 74 -6.74 -12.44 -9.62
CA TYR A 74 -6.97 -13.67 -10.37
C TYR A 74 -7.12 -14.88 -9.44
N PRO A 75 -7.85 -15.93 -9.87
CA PRO A 75 -7.96 -17.15 -9.08
C PRO A 75 -6.57 -17.80 -8.88
N GLY A 76 -6.18 -18.05 -7.62
CA GLY A 76 -4.89 -18.67 -7.27
C GLY A 76 -3.68 -17.73 -7.39
N GLU A 77 -3.89 -16.42 -7.52
CA GLU A 77 -2.83 -15.43 -7.50
C GLU A 77 -2.35 -15.16 -6.07
N GLU A 78 -1.04 -15.23 -5.85
CA GLU A 78 -0.38 -14.85 -4.60
C GLU A 78 -0.55 -13.36 -4.29
N ASP A 79 -0.61 -13.02 -3.00
CA ASP A 79 -0.85 -11.66 -2.52
C ASP A 79 0.22 -10.67 -2.99
N GLU A 80 1.49 -11.09 -2.98
CA GLU A 80 2.63 -10.30 -3.42
C GLU A 80 2.59 -10.02 -4.92
N ASN A 81 2.12 -10.98 -5.73
CA ASN A 81 1.98 -10.80 -7.17
C ASN A 81 0.84 -9.80 -7.47
N PHE A 82 -0.27 -9.91 -6.75
CA PHE A 82 -1.37 -8.95 -6.88
C PHE A 82 -0.93 -7.54 -6.48
N ARG A 83 -0.19 -7.41 -5.36
CA ARG A 83 0.40 -6.13 -4.92
C ARG A 83 1.37 -5.56 -5.96
N ALA A 84 2.24 -6.39 -6.52
CA ALA A 84 3.19 -5.99 -7.55
C ALA A 84 2.47 -5.49 -8.81
N ARG A 85 1.38 -6.13 -9.23
CA ARG A 85 0.55 -5.66 -10.35
C ARG A 85 -0.08 -4.31 -10.09
N ILE A 86 -0.68 -4.10 -8.93
CA ILE A 86 -1.30 -2.81 -8.56
C ILE A 86 -0.23 -1.70 -8.57
N ALA A 87 0.95 -2.00 -8.02
CA ALA A 87 2.08 -1.06 -7.96
C ALA A 87 2.63 -0.71 -9.35
N ASN A 88 2.73 -1.69 -10.24
CA ASN A 88 3.28 -1.53 -11.59
C ASN A 88 2.25 -1.08 -12.64
N TYR A 89 0.95 -1.01 -12.30
CA TYR A 89 -0.11 -0.57 -13.20
C TYR A 89 0.22 0.69 -14.04
N PRO A 90 0.69 1.81 -13.46
CA PRO A 90 1.00 3.00 -14.26
C PRO A 90 2.14 2.77 -15.26
N GLU A 91 3.14 1.96 -14.89
CA GLU A 91 4.29 1.66 -15.74
C GLU A 91 3.91 0.74 -16.91
N VAL A 92 3.09 -0.28 -16.64
CA VAL A 92 2.53 -1.15 -17.67
C VAL A 92 1.68 -0.36 -18.66
N LEU A 93 0.86 0.58 -18.18
CA LEU A 93 0.05 1.45 -19.03
C LEU A 93 0.94 2.37 -19.88
N ARG A 94 1.97 2.96 -19.28
CA ARG A 94 2.93 3.84 -19.98
C ARG A 94 3.69 3.12 -21.08
N LEU A 95 4.04 1.86 -20.85
CA LEU A 95 4.79 1.00 -21.78
C LEU A 95 3.88 0.12 -22.64
N GLY A 96 2.57 0.40 -22.68
CA GLY A 96 1.60 -0.36 -23.46
C GLY A 96 2.03 -0.51 -24.92
N GLY A 97 1.96 -1.73 -25.45
CA GLY A 97 2.34 -2.04 -26.82
C GLY A 97 3.86 -2.19 -27.07
N THR A 98 4.69 -2.09 -26.02
CA THR A 98 6.13 -2.34 -26.11
C THR A 98 6.52 -3.70 -25.53
N ASP A 99 7.63 -4.27 -26.00
CA ASP A 99 8.20 -5.50 -25.45
C ASP A 99 8.51 -5.38 -23.95
N ALA A 100 9.00 -4.22 -23.52
CA ALA A 100 9.30 -3.94 -22.12
C ALA A 100 8.05 -3.96 -21.25
N GLY A 101 6.94 -3.36 -21.72
CA GLY A 101 5.66 -3.36 -21.01
C GLY A 101 5.09 -4.78 -20.86
N ILE A 102 5.18 -5.60 -21.91
CA ILE A 102 4.76 -7.01 -21.87
C ILE A 102 5.59 -7.78 -20.82
N ILE A 103 6.91 -7.62 -20.85
CA ILE A 103 7.80 -8.31 -19.89
C ILE A 103 7.47 -7.90 -18.45
N ILE A 104 7.24 -6.61 -18.18
CA ILE A 104 6.87 -6.13 -16.83
C ILE A 104 5.53 -6.72 -16.39
N ALA A 105 4.51 -6.72 -17.26
CA ALA A 105 3.20 -7.27 -16.93
C ALA A 105 3.29 -8.76 -16.57
N VAL A 106 4.07 -9.55 -17.31
CA VAL A 106 4.24 -10.98 -17.05
C VAL A 106 5.08 -11.23 -15.79
N LYS A 107 6.11 -10.41 -15.54
CA LYS A 107 6.89 -10.47 -14.29
C LYS A 107 6.04 -10.21 -13.05
N THR A 108 5.12 -9.25 -13.12
CA THR A 108 4.24 -8.95 -11.98
C THR A 108 3.27 -10.09 -11.64
N LEU A 109 3.08 -11.06 -12.53
CA LEU A 109 2.31 -12.28 -12.27
C LEU A 109 3.14 -13.40 -11.61
N GLY A 110 4.45 -13.19 -11.38
CA GLY A 110 5.34 -14.16 -10.77
C GLY A 110 6.18 -14.99 -11.75
N PHE A 111 6.24 -14.61 -13.03
CA PHE A 111 7.06 -15.29 -14.03
C PHE A 111 8.35 -14.50 -14.33
N ASP A 112 9.49 -15.00 -13.88
CA ASP A 112 10.76 -14.26 -13.98
C ASP A 112 11.53 -14.44 -15.30
N ASP A 113 11.55 -15.64 -15.87
CA ASP A 113 12.24 -15.93 -17.16
C ASP A 113 11.27 -15.75 -18.33
N VAL A 114 11.01 -14.48 -18.66
CA VAL A 114 10.16 -14.10 -19.78
C VAL A 114 11.00 -13.41 -20.83
N ARG A 115 10.99 -13.95 -22.04
CA ARG A 115 11.60 -13.34 -23.22
C ARG A 115 10.58 -13.29 -24.34
N ASN A 116 10.57 -12.19 -25.09
CA ASN A 116 9.73 -12.11 -26.27
C ASN A 116 10.37 -12.96 -27.40
N CYS A 117 9.72 -14.05 -27.78
CA CYS A 117 10.20 -14.97 -28.81
C CYS A 117 9.81 -14.53 -30.24
N ALA A 118 9.06 -13.44 -30.40
CA ALA A 118 8.44 -13.07 -31.67
C ALA A 118 9.01 -11.76 -32.24
N LYS A 119 9.99 -11.86 -33.14
CA LYS A 119 10.01 -11.00 -34.33
C LYS A 119 9.23 -11.75 -35.42
N ILE A 120 7.91 -11.64 -35.43
CA ILE A 120 7.15 -12.04 -36.62
C ILE A 120 7.53 -11.02 -37.69
N ASN A 121 8.43 -11.43 -38.58
CA ASN A 121 8.72 -10.72 -39.82
C ASN A 121 7.48 -10.88 -40.71
N LEU A 122 6.45 -10.05 -40.50
CA LEU A 122 5.36 -9.89 -41.45
C LEU A 122 5.95 -9.20 -42.69
N HIS A 123 6.56 -9.98 -43.57
CA HIS A 123 6.77 -9.56 -44.95
C HIS A 123 5.38 -9.45 -45.59
N PHE A 124 4.80 -8.26 -45.53
CA PHE A 124 3.73 -7.88 -46.44
C PHE A 124 4.35 -7.85 -47.84
N HIS A 125 4.18 -8.94 -48.59
CA HIS A 125 4.44 -8.96 -50.01
C HIS A 125 3.52 -7.91 -50.65
N PRO A 126 4.05 -6.90 -51.36
CA PRO A 126 3.20 -6.02 -52.14
C PRO A 126 2.64 -6.85 -53.31
N LEU A 127 1.40 -6.56 -53.71
CA LEU A 127 0.64 -7.21 -54.80
C LEU A 127 -0.02 -8.52 -54.32
N THR A 128 -1.33 -8.65 -54.11
CA THR A 128 -2.51 -8.08 -54.79
C THR A 128 -3.72 -8.32 -53.90
N ILE A 129 -4.44 -7.27 -53.50
CA ILE A 129 -5.79 -7.41 -52.92
C ILE A 129 -6.76 -7.04 -54.05
N THR A 130 -7.37 -8.03 -54.69
CA THR A 130 -8.59 -7.81 -55.48
C THR A 130 -9.77 -7.82 -54.54
N PHE A 131 -10.27 -6.62 -54.21
CA PHE A 131 -11.61 -6.45 -53.68
C PHE A 131 -12.61 -6.75 -54.81
N TRP A 132 -13.48 -7.74 -54.61
CA TRP A 132 -14.75 -7.80 -55.30
C TRP A 132 -15.80 -7.15 -54.39
N VAL A 133 -16.45 -6.12 -54.93
CA VAL A 133 -17.68 -5.51 -54.40
C VAL A 133 -18.82 -6.50 -54.58
#